data_AF-A0A2A2H1H9-F1
#
_entry.id   AF-A0A2A2H1H9-F1
#
_cell.length_a   1.000
_cell.length_b   1.000
_cell.length_c   1.000
_cell.angle_alpha   90.00
_cell.angle_beta   90.00
_cell.angle_gamma   90.00
#
_symmetry.space_group_name_H-M   'P 1'
#
loop_
_entity.id
_entity.type
_entity.pdbx_description
1 polymer ?
#
loop_
_entity_poly.entity_id
_entity_poly.type
_entity_poly.pdbx_seq_one_letter_code
_entity_poly.pdbx_strand_id
1 'polypeptide(L)'
;MPDETDRKMIEILRILADQNKVLGAKTIAEELKRKGYNLGERAVRYHMRILDEKGFTERIGYAGREITEKGLKELEKGLIYDQVDFAFSKFEGMIYKTSLDPQEGKGSVIVNTSSFIYDQKVVDIIKEVFSKGIAVSPYVKFNDNRSSEEKTSDNNEIMLNTICGTTIDGMLLNAGIPVIPQYGGLVKVENYVPKRFTELISYKETSMTPIEAFTAKEITSVLDIAREGTGLLPANFRIIPAVARDNAVNLFKQFQKIGISGLLKIGKNGEPVLGVPVEDDMVGIAITGGIAPLCAAKEAGCSVNIKLAENIMEFGDMEKLVPSKPALKTSNSETGEKVKFLLSKAWNLIYNVDFDIETQKGDVIVNVSYVTNDDLDDALEIINRVFQTKPEYCTSKFYKIIPHADGDRTGIATVCSFTIDGILVKNDILVTPKYSGILEIEEKGPRFTELTSYSGSSLDPHEVYISKGMTSVLDSLEGTGRILASLREIPYMARSSAIDILDKVQETGFSILKIGNPSELLYNAKVERYHVGIAAPGGLNPIAALNEEDIPVNVKAVETMMNLSDMEEF
;
A
#
# COMPACT_ATOMS: atom_id res chain seq x y z
N MET A 1 -7.24 -28.55 -7.05
CA MET A 1 -6.02 -27.95 -7.66
C MET A 1 -6.37 -26.83 -8.65
N PRO A 2 -6.88 -25.67 -8.22
CA PRO A 2 -7.01 -24.49 -9.08
C PRO A 2 -5.70 -23.70 -9.26
N ASP A 3 -4.74 -23.90 -8.35
CA ASP A 3 -3.59 -23.00 -8.10
C ASP A 3 -2.53 -22.90 -9.22
N GLU A 4 -2.22 -23.98 -9.96
CA GLU A 4 -1.09 -23.94 -10.90
C GLU A 4 -1.49 -23.46 -12.31
N THR A 5 -2.71 -23.77 -12.74
CA THR A 5 -3.21 -23.40 -14.08
C THR A 5 -3.54 -21.92 -14.14
N ASP A 6 -4.10 -21.35 -13.08
CA ASP A 6 -4.44 -19.93 -13.02
C ASP A 6 -3.18 -19.05 -13.00
N ARG A 7 -2.14 -19.42 -12.22
CA ARG A 7 -0.82 -18.73 -12.26
C ARG A 7 -0.20 -18.70 -13.64
N LYS A 8 -0.23 -19.83 -14.36
CA LYS A 8 0.30 -19.93 -15.73
C LYS A 8 -0.47 -19.02 -16.71
N MET A 9 -1.79 -18.92 -16.57
CA MET A 9 -2.62 -18.03 -17.39
C MET A 9 -2.35 -16.55 -17.09
N ILE A 10 -2.23 -16.18 -15.80
CA ILE A 10 -1.89 -14.82 -15.39
C ILE A 10 -0.50 -14.42 -15.92
N GLU A 11 0.50 -15.29 -15.83
CA GLU A 11 1.83 -14.97 -16.34
C GLU A 11 1.86 -14.82 -17.87
N ILE A 12 1.02 -15.57 -18.60
CA ILE A 12 0.85 -15.35 -20.05
C ILE A 12 0.25 -13.96 -20.33
N LEU A 13 -0.76 -13.54 -19.56
CA LEU A 13 -1.31 -12.18 -19.67
C LEU A 13 -0.26 -11.11 -19.36
N ARG A 14 0.58 -11.30 -18.34
CA ARG A 14 1.69 -10.39 -18.01
C ARG A 14 2.68 -10.23 -19.16
N ILE A 15 3.09 -11.34 -19.78
CA ILE A 15 4.01 -11.32 -20.93
C ILE A 15 3.42 -10.54 -22.10
N LEU A 16 2.12 -10.72 -22.37
CA LEU A 16 1.42 -10.00 -23.42
C LEU A 16 1.29 -8.50 -23.12
N ALA A 17 0.98 -8.14 -21.87
CA ALA A 17 0.88 -6.75 -21.41
C ALA A 17 2.23 -6.02 -21.46
N ASP A 18 3.30 -6.64 -20.95
CA ASP A 18 4.64 -6.04 -20.87
C ASP A 18 5.21 -5.70 -22.26
N GLN A 19 4.92 -6.52 -23.28
CA GLN A 19 5.49 -6.35 -24.61
C GLN A 19 4.64 -5.46 -25.53
N ASN A 20 3.37 -5.20 -25.15
CA ASN A 20 2.39 -4.42 -25.91
C ASN A 20 2.40 -4.74 -27.43
N LYS A 21 2.49 -6.03 -27.75
CA LYS A 21 2.66 -6.58 -29.11
C LYS A 21 1.94 -7.91 -29.23
N VAL A 22 1.62 -8.28 -30.47
CA VAL A 22 1.09 -9.60 -30.80
C VAL A 22 2.18 -10.68 -30.63
N LEU A 23 1.97 -11.66 -29.75
CA LEU A 23 2.95 -12.72 -29.47
C LEU A 23 2.44 -14.13 -29.79
N GLY A 24 3.31 -14.91 -30.45
CA GLY A 24 3.09 -16.32 -30.73
C GLY A 24 3.39 -17.21 -29.52
N ALA A 25 2.80 -18.41 -29.50
CA ALA A 25 2.96 -19.36 -28.40
C ALA A 25 4.41 -19.81 -28.16
N LYS A 26 5.26 -19.79 -29.19
CA LYS A 26 6.69 -20.10 -29.07
C LYS A 26 7.42 -19.05 -28.23
N THR A 27 7.26 -17.77 -28.59
CA THR A 27 7.86 -16.64 -27.86
C THR A 27 7.38 -16.62 -26.42
N ILE A 28 6.07 -16.83 -26.20
CA ILE A 28 5.50 -16.89 -24.85
C ILE A 28 6.09 -18.08 -24.06
N ALA A 29 6.26 -19.25 -24.67
CA ALA A 29 6.88 -20.40 -24.00
C ALA A 29 8.34 -20.15 -23.62
N GLU A 30 9.11 -19.45 -24.48
CA GLU A 30 10.49 -19.05 -24.19
C GLU A 30 10.56 -18.06 -23.02
N GLU A 31 9.70 -17.04 -23.01
CA GLU A 31 9.63 -16.07 -21.91
C GLU A 31 9.16 -16.71 -20.60
N LEU A 32 8.14 -17.57 -20.64
CA LEU A 32 7.71 -18.36 -19.48
C LEU A 32 8.85 -19.20 -18.92
N LYS A 33 9.63 -19.86 -19.79
CA LYS A 33 10.78 -20.67 -19.38
C LYS A 33 11.87 -19.81 -18.71
N ARG A 34 12.11 -18.59 -19.21
CA ARG A 34 13.05 -17.63 -18.58
C ARG A 34 12.58 -17.19 -17.20
N LYS A 35 11.26 -17.09 -16.99
CA LYS A 35 10.63 -16.77 -15.71
C LYS A 35 10.42 -18.00 -14.80
N GLY A 36 10.98 -19.16 -15.14
CA GLY A 36 10.94 -20.38 -14.32
C GLY A 36 9.73 -21.30 -14.57
N TYR A 37 8.84 -20.97 -15.50
CA TYR A 37 7.71 -21.82 -15.87
C TYR A 37 8.10 -22.78 -17.01
N ASN A 38 8.23 -24.07 -16.68
CA ASN A 38 8.59 -25.08 -17.68
C ASN A 38 7.35 -25.54 -18.49
N LEU A 39 6.89 -24.68 -19.41
CA LEU A 39 5.76 -24.94 -20.30
C LEU A 39 6.23 -25.10 -21.75
N GLY A 40 5.86 -26.21 -22.38
CA GLY A 40 6.05 -26.38 -23.82
C GLY A 40 5.05 -25.57 -24.64
N GLU A 41 5.40 -25.26 -25.88
CA GLU A 41 4.56 -24.45 -26.81
C GLU A 41 3.12 -24.98 -26.94
N ARG A 42 2.93 -26.31 -26.93
CA ARG A 42 1.59 -26.91 -27.00
C ARG A 42 0.73 -26.59 -25.78
N ALA A 43 1.33 -26.59 -24.59
CA ALA A 43 0.63 -26.25 -23.35
C ALA A 43 0.32 -24.74 -23.31
N VAL A 44 1.24 -23.90 -23.79
CA VAL A 44 0.99 -22.46 -23.95
C VAL A 44 -0.19 -22.21 -24.90
N ARG A 45 -0.23 -22.88 -26.07
CA ARG A 45 -1.39 -22.78 -26.98
C ARG A 45 -2.72 -23.18 -26.33
N TYR A 46 -2.70 -24.16 -25.43
CA TYR A 46 -3.88 -24.57 -24.68
C TYR A 46 -4.35 -23.47 -23.72
N HIS A 47 -3.46 -22.88 -22.93
CA HIS A 47 -3.80 -21.77 -22.03
C HIS A 47 -4.25 -20.52 -22.79
N MET A 48 -3.59 -20.17 -23.89
CA MET A 48 -4.00 -19.04 -24.74
C MET A 48 -5.41 -19.23 -25.29
N ARG A 49 -5.82 -20.45 -25.65
CA ARG A 49 -7.19 -20.72 -26.09
C ARG A 49 -8.20 -20.44 -24.97
N ILE A 50 -7.87 -20.80 -23.74
CA ILE A 50 -8.73 -20.51 -22.58
C ILE A 50 -8.82 -19.00 -22.35
N LEU A 51 -7.70 -18.28 -22.48
CA LEU A 51 -7.68 -16.81 -22.40
C LEU A 51 -8.53 -16.15 -23.50
N ASP A 52 -8.46 -16.69 -24.73
CA ASP A 52 -9.31 -16.29 -25.86
C ASP A 52 -10.80 -16.51 -25.52
N GLU A 53 -11.15 -17.70 -25.00
CA GLU A 53 -12.53 -18.06 -24.60
C GLU A 53 -13.06 -17.19 -23.44
N LYS A 54 -12.19 -16.74 -22.53
CA LYS A 54 -12.54 -15.79 -21.45
C LYS A 54 -12.63 -14.33 -21.95
N GLY A 55 -12.17 -14.06 -23.18
CA GLY A 55 -12.11 -12.73 -23.79
C GLY A 55 -10.98 -11.86 -23.23
N PHE A 56 -9.97 -12.47 -22.61
CA PHE A 56 -8.79 -11.76 -22.07
C PHE A 56 -7.70 -11.54 -23.12
N THR A 57 -7.68 -12.38 -24.14
CA THR A 57 -6.80 -12.23 -25.30
C THR A 57 -7.61 -12.35 -26.59
N GLU A 58 -7.11 -11.74 -27.66
CA GLU A 58 -7.66 -11.88 -29.00
C GLU A 58 -6.61 -12.46 -29.96
N ARG A 59 -7.06 -13.35 -30.84
CA ARG A 59 -6.18 -13.99 -31.81
C ARG A 59 -6.01 -13.15 -33.06
N ILE A 60 -4.79 -12.66 -33.30
CA ILE A 60 -4.41 -11.95 -34.52
C ILE A 60 -3.77 -12.96 -35.50
N GLY A 61 -4.64 -13.65 -36.24
CA GLY A 61 -4.25 -14.58 -37.32
C GLY A 61 -3.25 -15.67 -36.88
N TYR A 62 -2.15 -15.79 -37.61
CA TYR A 62 -1.01 -16.68 -37.28
C TYR A 62 0.10 -15.95 -36.50
N ALA A 63 0.02 -14.63 -36.37
CA ALA A 63 1.05 -13.83 -35.70
C ALA A 63 1.07 -14.08 -34.19
N GLY A 64 -0.09 -14.34 -33.59
CA GLY A 64 -0.18 -14.61 -32.16
C GLY A 64 -1.48 -14.16 -31.52
N ARG A 65 -1.38 -13.76 -30.25
CA ARG A 65 -2.45 -13.13 -29.48
C ARG A 65 -2.02 -11.75 -29.02
N GLU A 66 -3.00 -10.90 -28.81
CA GLU A 66 -2.88 -9.61 -28.14
C GLU A 66 -3.77 -9.63 -26.90
N ILE A 67 -3.38 -8.89 -25.86
CA ILE A 67 -4.20 -8.75 -24.65
C ILE A 67 -5.32 -7.73 -24.91
N THR A 68 -6.54 -8.04 -24.45
CA THR A 68 -7.68 -7.12 -24.57
C THR A 68 -7.74 -6.18 -23.36
N GLU A 69 -8.52 -5.10 -23.41
CA GLU A 69 -8.80 -4.28 -22.22
C GLU A 69 -9.36 -5.09 -21.06
N LYS A 70 -10.21 -6.09 -21.36
CA LYS A 70 -10.74 -7.02 -20.36
C LYS A 70 -9.63 -7.88 -19.76
N GLY A 71 -8.66 -8.30 -20.56
CA GLY A 71 -7.48 -9.01 -20.09
C GLY A 71 -6.56 -8.14 -19.24
N LEU A 72 -6.38 -6.86 -19.59
CA LEU A 72 -5.65 -5.89 -18.77
C LEU A 72 -6.34 -5.67 -17.42
N LYS A 73 -7.66 -5.47 -17.41
CA LYS A 73 -8.45 -5.39 -16.17
C LYS A 73 -8.36 -6.66 -15.33
N GLU A 74 -8.39 -7.83 -15.96
CA GLU A 74 -8.19 -9.09 -15.24
C GLU A 74 -6.77 -9.22 -14.69
N LEU A 75 -5.76 -8.68 -15.38
CA LEU A 75 -4.39 -8.68 -14.90
C LEU A 75 -4.22 -7.77 -13.67
N GLU A 76 -4.86 -6.60 -13.67
CA GLU A 76 -4.98 -5.72 -12.52
C GLU A 76 -5.69 -6.41 -11.34
N LYS A 77 -6.68 -7.27 -11.62
CA LYS A 77 -7.49 -8.01 -10.63
C LYS A 77 -7.07 -9.47 -10.40
N GLY A 78 -5.92 -9.89 -10.94
CA GLY A 78 -5.45 -11.29 -10.94
C GLY A 78 -5.13 -11.81 -9.53
N LEU A 79 -4.48 -12.98 -9.40
CA LEU A 79 -4.08 -13.53 -8.10
C LEU A 79 -3.29 -12.47 -7.30
N ILE A 80 -3.93 -11.83 -6.33
CA ILE A 80 -3.36 -10.71 -5.56
C ILE A 80 -2.09 -11.13 -4.81
N TYR A 81 -1.97 -12.41 -4.46
CA TYR A 81 -0.75 -12.96 -3.87
C TYR A 81 0.44 -12.90 -4.82
N ASP A 82 0.23 -13.23 -6.11
CA ASP A 82 1.27 -13.08 -7.13
C ASP A 82 1.60 -11.60 -7.35
N GLN A 83 0.81 -10.63 -6.84
CA GLN A 83 1.11 -9.21 -6.96
C GLN A 83 2.06 -8.71 -5.85
N VAL A 84 2.01 -9.25 -4.62
CA VAL A 84 2.97 -8.88 -3.55
C VAL A 84 4.39 -9.30 -3.94
N ASP A 85 4.59 -10.58 -4.28
CA ASP A 85 5.89 -11.10 -4.71
C ASP A 85 6.36 -10.45 -6.03
N PHE A 86 5.42 -10.16 -6.94
CA PHE A 86 5.72 -9.48 -8.21
C PHE A 86 6.08 -8.01 -8.03
N ALA A 87 5.42 -7.27 -7.13
CA ALA A 87 5.73 -5.87 -6.86
C ALA A 87 7.18 -5.73 -6.39
N PHE A 88 7.59 -6.57 -5.45
CA PHE A 88 8.98 -6.59 -4.98
C PHE A 88 9.96 -7.04 -6.08
N SER A 89 9.63 -8.10 -6.85
CA SER A 89 10.48 -8.56 -7.96
C SER A 89 10.64 -7.51 -9.07
N LYS A 90 9.58 -6.76 -9.38
CA LYS A 90 9.61 -5.64 -10.33
C LYS A 90 10.56 -4.55 -9.84
N PHE A 91 10.49 -4.24 -8.55
CA PHE A 91 11.36 -3.28 -7.88
C PHE A 91 12.84 -3.73 -7.93
N GLU A 92 13.16 -4.99 -7.65
CA GLU A 92 14.53 -5.55 -7.86
C GLU A 92 15.00 -5.40 -9.31
N GLY A 93 14.11 -5.68 -10.27
CA GLY A 93 14.39 -5.47 -11.69
C GLY A 93 14.68 -4.02 -12.06
N MET A 94 14.08 -3.05 -11.36
CA MET A 94 14.34 -1.61 -11.58
C MET A 94 15.68 -1.17 -11.00
N ILE A 95 16.05 -1.68 -9.82
CA ILE A 95 17.40 -1.49 -9.27
C ILE A 95 18.45 -1.98 -10.28
N TYR A 96 18.26 -3.20 -10.81
CA TYR A 96 19.18 -3.80 -11.77
C TYR A 96 19.28 -3.03 -13.10
N LYS A 97 18.18 -2.46 -13.59
CA LYS A 97 18.14 -1.74 -14.88
C LYS A 97 18.68 -0.30 -14.80
N THR A 98 18.93 0.22 -13.61
CA THR A 98 19.51 1.56 -13.42
C THR A 98 20.97 1.54 -13.87
N SER A 99 21.36 2.42 -14.79
CA SER A 99 22.72 2.47 -15.35
C SER A 99 23.44 3.81 -15.16
N LEU A 100 22.84 4.74 -14.40
CA LEU A 100 23.42 6.06 -14.18
C LEU A 100 24.81 6.00 -13.52
N ASP A 101 25.81 6.51 -14.23
CA ASP A 101 27.17 6.67 -13.76
C ASP A 101 27.36 8.05 -13.09
N PRO A 102 27.80 8.12 -11.82
CA PRO A 102 27.97 9.38 -11.08
C PRO A 102 29.18 10.24 -11.51
N GLN A 103 30.12 9.68 -12.27
CA GLN A 103 31.28 10.40 -12.84
C GLN A 103 30.92 11.02 -14.18
N GLU A 104 30.24 10.28 -15.05
CA GLU A 104 29.86 10.77 -16.38
C GLU A 104 28.54 11.57 -16.38
N GLY A 105 27.67 11.34 -15.40
CA GLY A 105 26.32 11.91 -15.38
C GLY A 105 25.46 11.41 -16.53
N LYS A 106 25.63 10.14 -16.92
CA LYS A 106 24.94 9.50 -18.05
C LYS A 106 24.44 8.11 -17.67
N GLY A 107 23.34 7.70 -18.31
CA GLY A 107 22.68 6.42 -18.08
C GLY A 107 21.24 6.61 -17.63
N SER A 108 20.61 5.49 -17.32
CA SER A 108 19.19 5.42 -17.00
C SER A 108 18.91 5.62 -15.51
N VAL A 109 17.77 6.24 -15.22
CA VAL A 109 17.22 6.47 -13.89
C VAL A 109 15.80 5.92 -13.79
N ILE A 110 15.36 5.64 -12.57
CA ILE A 110 13.98 5.28 -12.28
C ILE A 110 13.21 6.55 -11.92
N VAL A 111 12.06 6.74 -12.55
CA VAL A 111 11.19 7.90 -12.33
C VAL A 111 9.79 7.48 -11.89
N ASN A 112 9.19 8.30 -11.04
CA ASN A 112 7.77 8.25 -10.72
C ASN A 112 7.02 9.17 -11.67
N THR A 113 5.96 8.67 -12.31
CA THR A 113 5.12 9.45 -13.23
C THR A 113 3.79 9.81 -12.60
N SER A 114 3.60 11.09 -12.27
CA SER A 114 2.34 11.61 -11.73
C SER A 114 1.71 12.61 -12.69
N SER A 115 0.41 12.87 -12.54
CA SER A 115 -0.31 13.87 -13.34
C SER A 115 -0.98 14.93 -12.47
N PHE A 116 -1.18 16.12 -13.02
CA PHE A 116 -1.92 17.20 -12.35
C PHE A 116 -2.56 18.14 -13.36
N ILE A 117 -3.64 18.81 -12.96
CA ILE A 117 -4.22 19.90 -13.76
C ILE A 117 -3.31 21.12 -13.63
N TYR A 118 -2.79 21.61 -14.75
CA TYR A 118 -1.88 22.74 -14.74
C TYR A 118 -2.55 24.00 -14.20
N ASP A 119 -1.94 24.50 -13.13
CA ASP A 119 -2.19 25.77 -12.48
C ASP A 119 -0.81 26.35 -12.12
N GLN A 120 -0.63 27.65 -12.31
CA GLN A 120 0.59 28.33 -11.90
C GLN A 120 0.91 28.09 -10.42
N LYS A 121 -0.13 28.04 -9.57
CA LYS A 121 0.00 27.71 -8.14
C LYS A 121 0.68 26.37 -7.90
N VAL A 122 0.31 25.33 -8.67
CA VAL A 122 0.90 23.98 -8.56
C VAL A 122 2.39 24.03 -8.89
N VAL A 123 2.74 24.66 -10.00
CA VAL A 123 4.13 24.77 -10.46
C VAL A 123 4.98 25.55 -9.46
N ASP A 124 4.43 26.63 -8.89
CA ASP A 124 5.14 27.46 -7.91
C ASP A 124 5.42 26.68 -6.61
N ILE A 125 4.45 25.91 -6.11
CA ILE A 125 4.63 25.05 -4.94
C ILE A 125 5.66 23.96 -5.20
N ILE A 126 5.57 23.28 -6.36
CA ILE A 126 6.54 22.25 -6.73
C ILE A 126 7.96 22.84 -6.77
N LYS A 127 8.13 24.01 -7.39
CA LYS A 127 9.41 24.74 -7.43
C LYS A 127 9.88 25.16 -6.04
N GLU A 128 8.97 25.62 -5.17
CA GLU A 128 9.26 25.99 -3.79
C GLU A 128 9.93 24.81 -3.06
N VAL A 129 9.33 23.62 -3.11
CA VAL A 129 9.86 22.41 -2.44
C VAL A 129 11.18 21.94 -3.05
N PHE A 130 11.30 21.90 -4.39
CA PHE A 130 12.56 21.54 -5.05
C PHE A 130 13.71 22.51 -4.72
N SER A 131 13.41 23.80 -4.60
CA SER A 131 14.42 24.82 -4.26
C SER A 131 15.02 24.60 -2.87
N LYS A 132 14.25 23.97 -1.96
CA LYS A 132 14.69 23.59 -0.60
C LYS A 132 15.39 22.23 -0.56
N GLY A 133 15.54 21.54 -1.69
CA GLY A 133 16.17 20.22 -1.76
C GLY A 133 15.37 19.12 -1.06
N ILE A 134 14.05 19.28 -0.95
CA ILE A 134 13.15 18.29 -0.35
C ILE A 134 12.63 17.37 -1.47
N ALA A 135 13.56 16.64 -2.11
CA ALA A 135 13.31 15.64 -3.13
C ALA A 135 14.60 14.83 -3.35
N VAL A 136 14.52 13.71 -4.08
CA VAL A 136 15.70 12.91 -4.45
C VAL A 136 16.63 13.68 -5.39
N SER A 137 16.06 14.45 -6.32
CA SER A 137 16.78 15.21 -7.33
C SER A 137 15.93 16.37 -7.83
N PRO A 138 16.50 17.55 -8.18
CA PRO A 138 15.77 18.65 -8.78
C PRO A 138 15.50 18.46 -10.29
N TYR A 139 15.91 17.32 -10.87
CA TYR A 139 15.68 17.00 -12.27
C TYR A 139 14.30 16.37 -12.45
N VAL A 140 13.57 16.87 -13.45
CA VAL A 140 12.21 16.44 -13.78
C VAL A 140 12.04 16.37 -15.29
N LYS A 141 11.02 15.66 -15.77
CA LYS A 141 10.59 15.73 -17.17
C LYS A 141 9.08 15.94 -17.23
N PHE A 142 8.66 17.05 -17.84
CA PHE A 142 7.27 17.26 -18.20
C PHE A 142 6.98 16.53 -19.50
N ASN A 143 5.95 15.71 -19.52
CA ASN A 143 5.43 15.11 -20.73
C ASN A 143 4.10 15.79 -21.05
N ASP A 144 4.09 16.61 -22.10
CA ASP A 144 2.87 17.15 -22.70
C ASP A 144 2.46 16.20 -23.83
N ASN A 145 1.57 15.25 -23.52
CA ASN A 145 1.09 14.27 -24.48
C ASN A 145 -0.02 14.83 -25.41
N ARG A 146 -0.33 16.14 -25.35
CA ARG A 146 -1.38 16.73 -26.19
C ARG A 146 -0.95 16.76 -27.65
N SER A 147 -1.76 16.16 -28.53
CA SER A 147 -1.74 16.47 -29.95
C SER A 147 -2.09 17.95 -30.18
N SER A 148 -1.69 18.53 -31.32
CA SER A 148 -2.00 19.94 -31.64
C SER A 148 -3.52 20.24 -31.67
N GLU A 149 -4.36 19.23 -31.82
CA GLU A 149 -5.83 19.31 -31.85
C GLU A 149 -6.47 19.18 -30.45
N GLU A 150 -5.79 18.59 -29.46
CA GLU A 150 -6.29 18.44 -28.08
C GLU A 150 -6.02 19.67 -27.20
N LYS A 151 -5.14 20.56 -27.64
CA LYS A 151 -4.82 21.85 -26.98
C LYS A 151 -6.02 22.82 -26.90
N THR A 152 -7.13 22.51 -27.59
CA THR A 152 -8.38 23.29 -27.59
C THR A 152 -9.46 22.74 -26.67
N SER A 153 -9.22 21.63 -25.96
CA SER A 153 -10.14 21.11 -24.93
C SER A 153 -9.76 21.62 -23.54
N ASP A 154 -10.74 21.85 -22.65
CA ASP A 154 -10.57 22.33 -21.27
C ASP A 154 -9.73 21.40 -20.35
N ASN A 155 -9.09 20.35 -20.89
CA ASN A 155 -8.26 19.43 -20.14
C ASN A 155 -6.79 19.86 -20.15
N ASN A 156 -6.39 20.57 -19.09
CA ASN A 156 -5.02 21.06 -18.89
C ASN A 156 -4.15 20.07 -18.08
N GLU A 157 -4.37 18.76 -18.21
CA GLU A 157 -3.62 17.75 -17.45
C GLU A 157 -2.17 17.61 -17.98
N ILE A 158 -1.20 17.68 -17.08
CA ILE A 158 0.23 17.54 -17.39
C ILE A 158 0.82 16.38 -16.59
N MET A 159 1.67 15.60 -17.24
CA MET A 159 2.45 14.56 -16.57
C MET A 159 3.83 15.08 -16.14
N LEU A 160 4.23 14.75 -14.91
CA LEU A 160 5.54 15.05 -14.36
C LEU A 160 6.24 13.76 -13.94
N ASN A 161 7.46 13.59 -14.45
CA ASN A 161 8.38 12.55 -14.03
C ASN A 161 9.37 13.11 -13.01
N THR A 162 9.47 12.46 -11.86
CA THR A 162 10.42 12.81 -10.78
C THR A 162 11.32 11.61 -10.47
N ILE A 163 12.60 11.84 -10.15
CA ILE A 163 13.53 10.73 -9.87
C ILE A 163 13.12 10.00 -8.58
N CYS A 164 13.03 8.67 -8.66
CA CYS A 164 12.72 7.78 -7.55
C CYS A 164 13.98 7.42 -6.74
N GLY A 165 13.80 7.13 -5.44
CA GLY A 165 14.85 6.65 -4.55
C GLY A 165 15.49 5.34 -5.02
N THR A 166 14.77 4.52 -5.78
CA THR A 166 15.28 3.30 -6.43
C THR A 166 16.49 3.57 -7.32
N THR A 167 16.61 4.78 -7.88
CA THR A 167 17.80 5.20 -8.63
C THR A 167 19.05 5.18 -7.75
N ILE A 168 18.96 5.63 -6.50
CA ILE A 168 20.08 5.58 -5.54
C ILE A 168 20.43 4.12 -5.22
N ASP A 169 19.41 3.27 -5.05
CA ASP A 169 19.61 1.85 -4.77
C ASP A 169 20.36 1.17 -5.94
N GLY A 170 19.99 1.48 -7.20
CA GLY A 170 20.70 1.00 -8.40
C GLY A 170 22.12 1.54 -8.54
N MET A 171 22.35 2.83 -8.26
CA MET A 171 23.69 3.42 -8.30
C MET A 171 24.63 2.81 -7.24
N LEU A 172 24.12 2.50 -6.04
CA LEU A 172 24.88 1.79 -5.01
C LEU A 172 25.21 0.35 -5.46
N LEU A 173 24.25 -0.36 -6.06
CA LEU A 173 24.45 -1.70 -6.58
C LEU A 173 25.53 -1.72 -7.69
N ASN A 174 25.50 -0.75 -8.61
CA ASN A 174 26.51 -0.61 -9.68
C ASN A 174 27.92 -0.38 -9.14
N ALA A 175 28.06 0.20 -7.95
CA ALA A 175 29.32 0.34 -7.24
C ALA A 175 29.71 -0.91 -6.41
N GLY A 176 28.96 -2.01 -6.53
CA GLY A 176 29.19 -3.27 -5.83
C GLY A 176 28.69 -3.29 -4.39
N ILE A 177 27.83 -2.34 -3.97
CA ILE A 177 27.25 -2.30 -2.64
C ILE A 177 25.86 -2.95 -2.69
N PRO A 178 25.64 -4.11 -2.03
CA PRO A 178 24.31 -4.69 -1.97
C PRO A 178 23.42 -3.81 -1.09
N VAL A 179 22.26 -3.46 -1.61
CA VAL A 179 21.25 -2.64 -0.93
C VAL A 179 19.98 -3.44 -0.76
N ILE A 180 19.43 -3.41 0.44
CA ILE A 180 18.17 -4.09 0.77
C ILE A 180 17.18 -3.04 1.24
N PRO A 181 16.26 -2.60 0.36
CA PRO A 181 15.15 -1.74 0.76
C PRO A 181 14.21 -2.48 1.71
N GLN A 182 13.89 -1.83 2.82
CA GLN A 182 13.11 -2.44 3.91
C GLN A 182 11.73 -1.81 4.01
N TYR A 183 11.68 -0.48 4.10
CA TYR A 183 10.43 0.24 4.41
C TYR A 183 10.28 1.52 3.58
N GLY A 184 9.04 1.89 3.26
CA GLY A 184 8.64 3.27 2.99
C GLY A 184 7.83 3.81 4.18
N GLY A 185 7.84 5.11 4.41
CA GLY A 185 7.29 5.68 5.64
C GLY A 185 7.26 7.20 5.67
N LEU A 186 6.90 7.73 6.84
CA LEU A 186 6.90 9.15 7.15
C LEU A 186 7.96 9.48 8.17
N VAL A 187 8.74 10.52 7.92
CA VAL A 187 9.75 11.05 8.84
C VAL A 187 9.26 12.37 9.42
N LYS A 188 9.20 12.45 10.75
CA LYS A 188 8.98 13.71 11.44
C LYS A 188 10.21 14.59 11.30
N VAL A 189 10.02 15.78 10.78
CA VAL A 189 11.03 16.83 10.68
C VAL A 189 10.66 17.94 11.65
N GLU A 190 11.65 18.44 12.39
CA GLU A 190 11.48 19.60 13.28
C GLU A 190 12.66 20.55 13.12
N ASN A 191 12.40 21.83 12.88
CA ASN A 191 13.43 22.86 12.65
C ASN A 191 14.46 22.47 11.56
N TYR A 192 13.94 21.86 10.48
CA TYR A 192 14.65 21.28 9.35
C TYR A 192 15.53 20.07 9.70
N VAL A 193 15.34 19.43 10.86
CA VAL A 193 16.10 18.25 11.28
C VAL A 193 15.20 17.02 11.24
N PRO A 194 15.51 15.97 10.43
CA PRO A 194 14.84 14.68 10.51
C PRO A 194 15.02 14.06 11.90
N LYS A 195 13.93 13.73 12.59
CA LYS A 195 13.94 13.20 13.96
C LYS A 195 13.82 11.70 13.99
N ARG A 196 12.70 11.18 13.46
CA ARG A 196 12.40 9.75 13.42
C ARG A 196 11.35 9.44 12.37
N PHE A 197 11.29 8.18 11.96
CA PHE A 197 10.09 7.66 11.33
C PHE A 197 8.94 7.66 12.34
N THR A 198 7.76 8.06 11.89
CA THR A 198 6.49 7.93 12.62
C THR A 198 5.74 6.71 12.15
N GLU A 199 5.75 6.48 10.83
CA GLU A 199 5.06 5.38 10.18
C GLU A 199 5.96 4.64 9.18
N LEU A 200 5.73 3.34 9.01
CA LEU A 200 6.48 2.42 8.14
C LEU A 200 5.55 1.37 7.53
N ILE A 201 5.78 1.05 6.26
CA ILE A 201 5.24 -0.11 5.54
C ILE A 201 6.39 -0.82 4.84
N SER A 202 6.48 -2.14 5.00
CA SER A 202 7.51 -3.01 4.41
C SER A 202 7.32 -3.15 2.91
N TYR A 203 8.41 -3.07 2.15
CA TYR A 203 8.39 -3.32 0.70
C TYR A 203 8.09 -4.77 0.32
N LYS A 204 8.37 -5.73 1.21
CA LYS A 204 8.24 -7.17 0.91
C LYS A 204 6.85 -7.74 1.19
N GLU A 205 5.99 -6.99 1.85
CA GLU A 205 4.76 -7.55 2.42
C GLU A 205 3.49 -6.76 2.03
N THR A 206 3.52 -6.08 0.89
CA THR A 206 2.43 -5.23 0.39
C THR A 206 2.28 -5.36 -1.13
N SER A 207 1.04 -5.31 -1.64
CA SER A 207 0.76 -5.25 -3.09
C SER A 207 0.93 -3.84 -3.67
N MET A 208 0.70 -2.81 -2.84
CA MET A 208 0.88 -1.40 -3.18
C MET A 208 2.26 -0.91 -2.75
N THR A 209 2.89 0.02 -3.48
CA THR A 209 4.19 0.53 -3.05
C THR A 209 4.05 1.28 -1.70
N PRO A 210 4.96 1.07 -0.72
CA PRO A 210 4.84 1.68 0.61
C PRO A 210 4.67 3.19 0.61
N ILE A 211 5.36 3.93 -0.26
CA ILE A 211 5.22 5.39 -0.31
C ILE A 211 3.86 5.80 -0.82
N GLU A 212 3.25 5.07 -1.76
CA GLU A 212 1.90 5.35 -2.26
C GLU A 212 0.90 5.43 -1.12
N ALA A 213 0.97 4.53 -0.13
CA ALA A 213 0.11 4.56 1.06
C ALA A 213 0.08 5.93 1.74
N PHE A 214 1.22 6.62 1.78
CA PHE A 214 1.40 7.87 2.50
C PHE A 214 1.12 9.13 1.66
N THR A 215 0.61 9.00 0.43
CA THR A 215 0.33 10.17 -0.45
C THR A 215 -1.13 10.60 -0.46
N ALA A 216 -1.95 10.06 0.46
CA ALA A 216 -3.32 10.56 0.64
C ALA A 216 -3.30 11.99 1.17
N LYS A 217 -4.45 12.67 1.06
CA LYS A 217 -4.62 14.02 1.61
C LYS A 217 -4.42 13.94 3.13
N GLU A 218 -3.80 14.97 3.74
CA GLU A 218 -3.65 15.12 5.20
C GLU A 218 -2.65 14.17 5.91
N ILE A 219 -2.00 13.25 5.19
CA ILE A 219 -0.98 12.36 5.78
C ILE A 219 0.40 13.04 5.87
N THR A 220 0.74 13.88 4.89
CA THR A 220 2.03 14.59 4.82
C THR A 220 1.87 16.08 5.09
N SER A 221 2.97 16.73 5.47
CA SER A 221 3.06 18.20 5.59
C SER A 221 4.39 18.70 5.03
N VAL A 222 4.68 18.32 3.79
CA VAL A 222 5.90 18.69 3.08
C VAL A 222 5.97 20.21 2.87
N LEU A 223 4.85 20.86 2.62
CA LEU A 223 4.79 22.31 2.43
C LEU A 223 5.17 23.06 3.71
N ASP A 224 4.73 22.58 4.87
CA ASP A 224 5.10 23.13 6.18
C ASP A 224 6.60 22.93 6.45
N ILE A 225 7.18 21.81 6.04
CA ILE A 225 8.63 21.61 6.11
C ILE A 225 9.36 22.62 5.21
N ALA A 226 8.88 22.87 3.99
CA ALA A 226 9.51 23.82 3.08
C ALA A 226 9.51 25.26 3.64
N ARG A 227 8.42 25.65 4.32
CA ARG A 227 8.16 27.01 4.82
C ARG A 227 8.66 27.26 6.25
N GLU A 228 8.36 26.34 7.14
CA GLU A 228 8.56 26.48 8.59
C GLU A 228 9.60 25.49 9.14
N GLY A 229 9.93 24.45 8.37
CA GLY A 229 10.93 23.45 8.75
C GLY A 229 10.40 22.35 9.65
N THR A 230 9.09 22.25 9.86
CA THR A 230 8.48 21.24 10.73
C THR A 230 7.32 20.57 10.01
N GLY A 231 7.21 19.25 10.11
CA GLY A 231 6.14 18.48 9.46
C GLY A 231 6.50 17.01 9.24
N LEU A 232 5.74 16.33 8.37
CA LEU A 232 5.89 14.93 8.00
C LEU A 232 6.34 14.79 6.55
N LEU A 233 7.49 14.13 6.36
CA LEU A 233 8.14 13.93 5.07
C LEU A 233 8.06 12.46 4.63
N PRO A 234 7.54 12.13 3.43
CA PRO A 234 7.65 10.77 2.91
C PRO A 234 9.12 10.41 2.68
N ALA A 235 9.54 9.24 3.16
CA ALA A 235 10.91 8.77 3.12
C ALA A 235 10.96 7.24 2.99
N ASN A 236 12.10 6.75 2.54
CA ASN A 236 12.38 5.32 2.45
C ASN A 236 13.55 4.95 3.36
N PHE A 237 13.56 3.69 3.76
CA PHE A 237 14.61 3.07 4.56
C PHE A 237 15.20 1.86 3.83
N ARG A 238 16.53 1.78 3.79
CA ARG A 238 17.26 0.60 3.31
C ARG A 238 18.42 0.27 4.24
N ILE A 239 18.92 -0.95 4.12
CA ILE A 239 20.13 -1.39 4.80
C ILE A 239 21.20 -1.83 3.81
N ILE A 240 22.45 -1.66 4.20
CA ILE A 240 23.65 -2.15 3.49
C ILE A 240 24.57 -2.88 4.49
N PRO A 241 25.49 -3.74 4.04
CA PRO A 241 26.51 -4.31 4.92
C PRO A 241 27.36 -3.21 5.56
N ALA A 242 27.67 -3.35 6.85
CA ALA A 242 28.43 -2.35 7.60
C ALA A 242 29.81 -2.07 6.99
N VAL A 243 30.45 -3.09 6.42
CA VAL A 243 31.74 -2.97 5.73
C VAL A 243 31.71 -2.05 4.50
N ALA A 244 30.53 -1.82 3.91
CA ALA A 244 30.36 -0.97 2.73
C ALA A 244 30.08 0.50 3.08
N ARG A 245 29.95 0.84 4.38
CA ARG A 245 29.50 2.15 4.84
C ARG A 245 30.35 3.31 4.31
N ASP A 246 31.67 3.23 4.45
CA ASP A 246 32.55 4.34 4.07
C ASP A 246 32.55 4.57 2.55
N ASN A 247 32.45 3.48 1.78
CA ASN A 247 32.25 3.55 0.33
C ASN A 247 30.91 4.21 -0.02
N ALA A 248 29.82 3.81 0.65
CA ALA A 248 28.51 4.42 0.45
C ALA A 248 28.53 5.92 0.76
N VAL A 249 29.13 6.34 1.88
CA VAL A 249 29.27 7.77 2.25
C VAL A 249 30.01 8.56 1.15
N ASN A 250 31.07 7.99 0.57
CA ASN A 250 31.81 8.64 -0.51
C ASN A 250 31.00 8.69 -1.81
N LEU A 251 30.22 7.64 -2.12
CA LEU A 251 29.33 7.62 -3.28
C LEU A 251 28.22 8.66 -3.16
N PHE A 252 27.57 8.81 -2.00
CA PHE A 252 26.56 9.86 -1.78
C PHE A 252 27.12 11.27 -2.04
N LYS A 253 28.39 11.53 -1.70
CA LYS A 253 29.05 12.81 -2.06
C LYS A 253 29.23 12.97 -3.57
N GLN A 254 29.43 11.89 -4.32
CA GLN A 254 29.50 11.93 -5.79
C GLN A 254 28.11 12.13 -6.40
N PHE A 255 27.10 11.40 -5.91
CA PHE A 255 25.71 11.51 -6.37
C PHE A 255 25.21 12.96 -6.20
N GLN A 256 25.55 13.59 -5.07
CA GLN A 256 25.20 14.99 -4.82
C GLN A 256 25.76 15.96 -5.87
N LYS A 257 26.93 15.70 -6.45
CA LYS A 257 27.55 16.56 -7.48
C LYS A 257 26.74 16.58 -8.78
N ILE A 258 26.10 15.47 -9.12
CA ILE A 258 25.21 15.36 -10.30
C ILE A 258 23.75 15.69 -9.96
N GLY A 259 23.48 16.19 -8.75
CA GLY A 259 22.15 16.59 -8.31
C GLY A 259 21.27 15.44 -7.81
N ILE A 260 21.80 14.24 -7.63
CA ILE A 260 21.08 13.12 -7.01
C ILE A 260 21.47 13.04 -5.55
N SER A 261 20.64 13.59 -4.68
CA SER A 261 20.86 13.54 -3.25
C SER A 261 19.54 13.70 -2.53
N GLY A 262 19.00 12.58 -2.07
CA GLY A 262 17.85 12.54 -1.16
C GLY A 262 18.22 12.15 0.26
N LEU A 263 19.51 12.21 0.63
CA LEU A 263 19.99 11.60 1.87
C LEU A 263 19.50 12.34 3.12
N LEU A 264 18.83 11.62 4.02
CA LEU A 264 18.41 12.12 5.34
C LEU A 264 19.41 11.72 6.44
N LYS A 265 19.81 10.43 6.49
CA LYS A 265 20.75 9.90 7.47
C LYS A 265 21.40 8.59 6.99
N ILE A 266 22.69 8.41 7.30
CA ILE A 266 23.40 7.11 7.22
C ILE A 266 23.86 6.78 8.64
N GLY A 267 23.45 5.62 9.16
CA GLY A 267 23.81 5.15 10.50
C GLY A 267 25.24 4.63 10.61
N LYS A 268 25.58 4.06 11.76
CA LYS A 268 26.75 3.20 11.97
C LYS A 268 26.31 1.74 12.08
N ASN A 269 27.28 0.84 12.23
CA ASN A 269 27.03 -0.59 12.36
C ASN A 269 26.07 -0.86 13.54
N GLY A 270 24.93 -1.51 13.28
CA GLY A 270 23.89 -1.83 14.26
C GLY A 270 23.21 -0.61 14.91
N GLU A 271 23.54 0.61 14.48
CA GLU A 271 22.93 1.82 15.04
C GLU A 271 21.53 1.98 14.44
N PRO A 272 20.49 2.16 15.27
CA PRO A 272 19.20 2.59 14.78
C PRO A 272 19.32 3.87 13.94
N VAL A 273 18.46 4.01 12.94
CA VAL A 273 18.47 5.17 12.05
C VAL A 273 17.06 5.75 12.00
N LEU A 274 16.91 6.94 12.55
CA LEU A 274 15.63 7.65 12.67
C LEU A 274 14.58 6.77 13.37
N GLY A 275 14.94 6.08 14.45
CA GLY A 275 14.02 5.23 15.22
C GLY A 275 13.73 3.86 14.61
N VAL A 276 14.31 3.54 13.45
CA VAL A 276 14.24 2.20 12.84
C VAL A 276 15.41 1.35 13.34
N PRO A 277 15.15 0.17 13.95
CA PRO A 277 16.22 -0.72 14.39
C PRO A 277 16.99 -1.28 13.18
N VAL A 278 18.29 -1.47 13.35
CA VAL A 278 19.19 -2.06 12.36
C VAL A 278 19.93 -3.22 13.03
N GLU A 279 20.03 -4.35 12.35
CA GLU A 279 20.76 -5.51 12.84
C GLU A 279 22.26 -5.23 12.94
N ASP A 280 22.93 -5.95 13.84
CA ASP A 280 24.40 -5.98 13.87
C ASP A 280 24.94 -6.41 12.49
N ASP A 281 26.09 -5.86 12.12
CA ASP A 281 26.75 -5.99 10.82
C ASP A 281 26.03 -5.33 9.64
N MET A 282 24.96 -4.58 9.89
CA MET A 282 24.24 -3.78 8.91
C MET A 282 24.27 -2.28 9.26
N VAL A 283 24.04 -1.45 8.25
CA VAL A 283 23.92 0.01 8.37
C VAL A 283 22.63 0.48 7.70
N GLY A 284 21.83 1.24 8.44
CA GLY A 284 20.63 1.89 7.92
C GLY A 284 20.91 3.15 7.11
N ILE A 285 20.14 3.37 6.06
CA ILE A 285 20.16 4.57 5.23
C ILE A 285 18.72 5.04 5.02
N ALA A 286 18.45 6.28 5.41
CA ALA A 286 17.17 6.95 5.17
C ALA A 286 17.32 7.98 4.05
N ILE A 287 16.40 7.95 3.07
CA ILE A 287 16.33 8.92 1.97
C ILE A 287 14.92 9.48 1.83
N THR A 288 14.78 10.73 1.41
CA THR A 288 13.49 11.35 1.10
C THR A 288 12.82 10.67 -0.11
N GLY A 289 11.50 10.70 -0.15
CA GLY A 289 10.71 10.26 -1.31
C GLY A 289 10.85 11.22 -2.48
N GLY A 290 10.86 10.69 -3.71
CA GLY A 290 10.94 11.48 -4.95
C GLY A 290 9.71 12.33 -5.23
N ILE A 291 8.56 11.95 -4.66
CA ILE A 291 7.26 12.59 -4.84
C ILE A 291 6.92 13.68 -3.83
N ALA A 292 7.83 14.00 -2.89
CA ALA A 292 7.57 15.00 -1.86
C ALA A 292 7.06 16.36 -2.41
N PRO A 293 7.59 16.88 -3.54
CA PRO A 293 7.03 18.10 -4.17
C PRO A 293 5.57 18.00 -4.60
N LEU A 294 5.12 16.80 -4.99
CA LEU A 294 3.73 16.57 -5.38
C LEU A 294 2.80 16.38 -4.18
N CYS A 295 3.31 15.77 -3.10
CA CYS A 295 2.61 15.77 -1.82
C CYS A 295 2.30 17.22 -1.37
N ALA A 296 3.27 18.13 -1.45
CA ALA A 296 3.07 19.53 -1.09
C ALA A 296 2.01 20.25 -1.95
N ALA A 297 1.97 19.96 -3.26
CA ALA A 297 0.94 20.52 -4.12
C ALA A 297 -0.46 19.98 -3.75
N LYS A 298 -0.56 18.68 -3.43
CA LYS A 298 -1.81 18.07 -2.96
C LYS A 298 -2.26 18.62 -1.60
N GLU A 299 -1.33 18.83 -0.66
CA GLU A 299 -1.57 19.50 0.63
C GLU A 299 -2.19 20.90 0.46
N ALA A 300 -1.80 21.63 -0.59
CA ALA A 300 -2.34 22.96 -0.89
C ALA A 300 -3.71 22.96 -1.60
N GLY A 301 -4.36 21.79 -1.69
CA GLY A 301 -5.66 21.61 -2.32
C GLY A 301 -5.63 21.55 -3.84
N CYS A 302 -4.46 21.31 -4.44
CA CYS A 302 -4.37 21.20 -5.90
C CYS A 302 -4.73 19.78 -6.40
N SER A 303 -5.35 19.72 -7.58
CA SER A 303 -5.71 18.46 -8.25
C SER A 303 -4.48 17.74 -8.81
N VAL A 304 -3.85 16.93 -7.95
CA VAL A 304 -2.67 16.12 -8.28
C VAL A 304 -2.99 14.64 -8.12
N ASN A 305 -2.81 13.88 -9.18
CA ASN A 305 -2.88 12.43 -9.19
C ASN A 305 -1.48 11.82 -9.14
N ILE A 306 -1.07 11.40 -7.94
CA ILE A 306 0.21 10.75 -7.71
C ILE A 306 0.06 9.28 -8.05
N LYS A 307 0.41 8.91 -9.29
CA LYS A 307 0.65 7.51 -9.68
C LYS A 307 2.15 7.22 -9.52
N LEU A 308 2.53 6.11 -8.88
CA LEU A 308 3.91 5.61 -8.92
C LEU A 308 4.02 4.57 -10.03
N ALA A 309 3.75 5.00 -11.27
CA ALA A 309 4.17 4.22 -12.43
C ALA A 309 5.70 4.35 -12.54
N GLU A 310 6.41 3.44 -11.89
CA GLU A 310 7.87 3.41 -11.93
C GLU A 310 8.34 3.05 -13.35
N ASN A 311 8.96 4.02 -14.02
CA ASN A 311 9.45 3.91 -15.40
C ASN A 311 10.96 4.15 -15.44
N ILE A 312 11.59 3.67 -16.51
CA ILE A 312 13.02 3.88 -16.77
C ILE A 312 13.16 4.99 -17.81
N MET A 313 14.05 5.94 -17.55
CA MET A 313 14.30 7.08 -18.43
C MET A 313 15.79 7.39 -18.48
N GLU A 314 16.28 7.91 -19.60
CA GLU A 314 17.64 8.43 -19.68
C GLU A 314 17.76 9.72 -18.86
N PHE A 315 18.79 9.82 -18.01
CA PHE A 315 19.00 11.01 -17.17
C PHE A 315 19.17 12.29 -18.01
N GLY A 316 19.75 12.17 -19.21
CA GLY A 316 19.93 13.28 -20.15
C GLY A 316 18.63 13.86 -20.71
N ASP A 317 17.51 13.14 -20.62
CA ASP A 317 16.19 13.62 -21.04
C ASP A 317 15.50 14.46 -19.96
N MET A 318 16.08 14.54 -18.76
CA MET A 318 15.51 15.26 -17.63
C MET A 318 16.14 16.65 -17.51
N GLU A 319 15.33 17.62 -17.11
CA GLU A 319 15.74 19.01 -16.97
C GLU A 319 15.74 19.43 -15.51
N LYS A 320 16.75 20.21 -15.12
CA LYS A 320 16.82 20.78 -13.78
C LYS A 320 15.77 21.89 -13.64
N LEU A 321 14.74 21.65 -12.83
CA LEU A 321 13.61 22.58 -12.70
C LEU A 321 14.02 23.92 -12.06
N VAL A 322 14.78 23.85 -10.97
CA VAL A 322 15.25 25.01 -10.21
C VAL A 322 16.62 24.73 -9.58
N PRO A 323 17.44 25.78 -9.32
CA PRO A 323 18.56 25.67 -8.41
C PRO A 323 18.08 25.21 -7.03
N SER A 324 18.75 24.22 -6.46
CA SER A 324 18.38 23.64 -5.16
C SER A 324 19.41 24.00 -4.11
N LYS A 325 18.94 24.48 -2.96
CA LYS A 325 19.74 24.71 -1.75
C LYS A 325 19.11 23.87 -0.63
N PRO A 326 19.69 22.70 -0.29
CA PRO A 326 19.15 21.82 0.74
C PRO A 326 18.89 22.56 2.06
N ALA A 327 17.63 22.57 2.50
CA ALA A 327 17.20 23.16 3.76
C ALA A 327 17.27 22.16 4.90
N LEU A 328 17.03 20.88 4.62
CA LEU A 328 17.13 19.79 5.59
C LEU A 328 18.59 19.66 6.08
N LYS A 329 18.73 19.65 7.40
CA LYS A 329 19.98 19.46 8.12
C LYS A 329 20.19 17.97 8.38
N THR A 330 21.45 17.59 8.59
CA THR A 330 21.78 16.24 9.02
C THR A 330 21.25 16.00 10.43
N SER A 331 20.63 14.84 10.64
CA SER A 331 20.14 14.43 11.96
C SER A 331 21.31 14.10 12.92
N ASN A 332 21.15 14.45 14.20
CA ASN A 332 22.11 14.16 15.28
C ASN A 332 21.85 12.75 15.88
N SER A 333 22.41 12.47 17.07
CA SER A 333 22.21 11.21 17.80
C SER A 333 20.73 10.86 18.00
N GLU A 334 20.40 9.57 17.86
CA GLU A 334 19.06 9.02 17.96
C GLU A 334 18.31 9.47 19.22
N THR A 335 17.03 9.82 19.06
CA THR A 335 16.06 9.78 20.15
C THR A 335 15.63 8.32 20.29
N GLY A 336 15.82 7.69 21.46
CA GLY A 336 15.59 6.24 21.66
C GLY A 336 14.15 5.72 21.47
N GLU A 337 13.26 6.51 20.89
CA GLU A 337 11.87 6.17 20.61
C GLU A 337 11.79 5.38 19.28
N LYS A 338 11.39 4.11 19.36
CA LYS A 338 11.27 3.20 18.22
C LYS A 338 9.88 3.27 17.59
N VAL A 339 9.80 3.08 16.27
CA VAL A 339 8.52 2.84 15.59
C VAL A 339 7.95 1.51 16.10
N LYS A 340 6.66 1.51 16.46
CA LYS A 340 5.95 0.31 16.90
C LYS A 340 5.17 -0.25 15.72
N PHE A 341 5.37 -1.53 15.41
CA PHE A 341 4.61 -2.21 14.38
C PHE A 341 3.19 -2.55 14.88
N LEU A 342 2.22 -2.50 13.97
CA LEU A 342 0.80 -2.69 14.25
C LEU A 342 0.54 -4.06 14.86
N LEU A 343 1.14 -5.11 14.31
CA LEU A 343 0.91 -6.47 14.79
C LEU A 343 1.31 -6.65 16.26
N SER A 344 2.38 -6.00 16.73
CA SER A 344 2.75 -6.02 18.15
C SER A 344 1.71 -5.33 19.03
N LYS A 345 1.12 -4.20 18.57
CA LYS A 345 0.00 -3.54 19.25
C LYS A 345 -1.23 -4.45 19.27
N ALA A 346 -1.59 -5.02 18.13
CA ALA A 346 -2.73 -5.91 17.96
C ALA A 346 -2.63 -7.15 18.86
N TRP A 347 -1.46 -7.78 18.98
CA TRP A 347 -1.29 -8.94 19.88
C TRP A 347 -1.61 -8.65 21.34
N ASN A 348 -1.27 -7.46 21.84
CA ASN A 348 -1.61 -7.07 23.20
C ASN A 348 -3.12 -6.92 23.38
N LEU A 349 -3.82 -6.41 22.37
CA LEU A 349 -5.29 -6.27 22.38
C LEU A 349 -5.98 -7.64 22.23
N ILE A 350 -5.54 -8.48 21.29
CA ILE A 350 -6.03 -9.86 21.08
C ILE A 350 -5.96 -10.65 22.38
N TYR A 351 -4.86 -10.53 23.13
CA TYR A 351 -4.71 -11.20 24.43
C TYR A 351 -5.74 -10.74 25.47
N ASN A 352 -6.12 -9.45 25.44
CA ASN A 352 -7.04 -8.84 26.39
C ASN A 352 -8.52 -9.02 26.04
N VAL A 353 -8.86 -9.52 24.85
CA VAL A 353 -10.24 -9.91 24.52
C VAL A 353 -10.69 -10.99 25.49
N ASP A 354 -11.81 -10.77 26.19
CA ASP A 354 -12.40 -11.74 27.12
C ASP A 354 -13.89 -11.99 26.86
N PHE A 355 -14.36 -11.64 25.65
CA PHE A 355 -15.72 -11.93 25.20
C PHE A 355 -16.07 -13.42 25.33
N ASP A 356 -17.08 -13.70 26.15
CA ASP A 356 -17.65 -15.01 26.39
C ASP A 356 -18.89 -15.20 25.51
N ILE A 357 -18.83 -16.21 24.64
CA ILE A 357 -19.84 -16.47 23.59
C ILE A 357 -21.21 -16.84 24.21
N GLU A 358 -21.21 -17.54 25.34
CA GLU A 358 -22.43 -18.07 25.96
C GLU A 358 -23.21 -16.97 26.71
N THR A 359 -22.48 -16.09 27.39
CA THR A 359 -23.07 -14.96 28.15
C THR A 359 -23.19 -13.68 27.32
N GLN A 360 -22.52 -13.62 26.17
CA GLN A 360 -22.42 -12.46 25.28
C GLN A 360 -21.89 -11.21 26.02
N LYS A 361 -20.92 -11.42 26.91
CA LYS A 361 -20.32 -10.36 27.74
C LYS A 361 -18.80 -10.43 27.68
N GLY A 362 -18.18 -9.28 27.87
CA GLY A 362 -16.74 -9.13 27.89
C GLY A 362 -16.29 -7.99 26.98
N ASP A 363 -15.00 -7.75 27.01
CA ASP A 363 -14.30 -6.71 26.30
C ASP A 363 -13.92 -7.17 24.89
N VAL A 364 -14.21 -6.29 23.94
CA VAL A 364 -13.91 -6.44 22.52
C VAL A 364 -12.99 -5.31 22.06
N ILE A 365 -12.30 -5.50 20.94
CA ILE A 365 -11.45 -4.47 20.35
C ILE A 365 -12.34 -3.56 19.51
N VAL A 366 -12.23 -2.25 19.68
CA VAL A 366 -12.99 -1.26 18.91
C VAL A 366 -12.09 -0.27 18.18
N ASN A 367 -12.54 0.11 16.99
CA ASN A 367 -12.09 1.31 16.27
C ASN A 367 -12.90 2.50 16.80
N VAL A 368 -12.35 3.72 16.83
CA VAL A 368 -13.07 4.91 17.31
C VAL A 368 -12.82 6.08 16.37
N SER A 369 -13.69 6.26 15.39
CA SER A 369 -13.54 7.34 14.39
C SER A 369 -14.35 8.57 14.79
N TYR A 370 -13.88 9.77 14.46
CA TYR A 370 -14.52 11.02 14.92
C TYR A 370 -15.14 11.81 13.77
N VAL A 371 -16.37 12.25 13.97
CA VAL A 371 -17.09 13.19 13.10
C VAL A 371 -17.37 14.49 13.87
N THR A 372 -17.70 15.57 13.15
CA THR A 372 -18.22 16.76 13.82
C THR A 372 -19.63 16.48 14.34
N ASN A 373 -20.06 17.22 15.37
CA ASN A 373 -21.42 17.05 15.89
C ASN A 373 -22.49 17.45 14.88
N ASP A 374 -22.18 18.38 13.98
CA ASP A 374 -23.10 18.84 12.94
C ASP A 374 -23.34 17.74 11.88
N ASP A 375 -22.33 16.89 11.64
CA ASP A 375 -22.40 15.78 10.67
C ASP A 375 -22.92 14.46 11.30
N LEU A 376 -23.19 14.43 12.62
CA LEU A 376 -23.45 13.19 13.35
C LEU A 376 -24.72 12.48 12.88
N ASP A 377 -25.82 13.22 12.69
CA ASP A 377 -27.10 12.63 12.29
C ASP A 377 -27.02 12.02 10.89
N ASP A 378 -26.42 12.74 9.94
CA ASP A 378 -26.18 12.26 8.58
C ASP A 378 -25.25 11.04 8.57
N ALA A 379 -24.20 11.06 9.41
CA ALA A 379 -23.30 9.93 9.56
C ALA A 379 -24.01 8.68 10.10
N LEU A 380 -24.88 8.83 11.09
CA LEU A 380 -25.66 7.72 11.64
C LEU A 380 -26.65 7.15 10.61
N GLU A 381 -27.26 7.99 9.78
CA GLU A 381 -28.15 7.53 8.70
C GLU A 381 -27.39 6.64 7.69
N ILE A 382 -26.22 7.08 7.23
CA ILE A 382 -25.39 6.31 6.29
C ILE A 382 -24.90 5.02 6.91
N ILE A 383 -24.39 5.07 8.15
CA ILE A 383 -23.96 3.88 8.87
C ILE A 383 -25.11 2.89 9.00
N ASN A 384 -26.29 3.34 9.43
CA ASN A 384 -27.46 2.51 9.58
C ASN A 384 -27.87 1.84 8.25
N ARG A 385 -27.76 2.55 7.12
CA ARG A 385 -28.00 1.97 5.79
C ARG A 385 -27.08 0.77 5.53
N VAL A 386 -25.80 0.84 5.90
CA VAL A 386 -24.84 -0.27 5.75
C VAL A 386 -25.24 -1.44 6.66
N PHE A 387 -25.50 -1.18 7.94
CA PHE A 387 -25.89 -2.21 8.92
C PHE A 387 -27.18 -2.95 8.51
N GLN A 388 -28.19 -2.22 8.03
CA GLN A 388 -29.48 -2.81 7.66
C GLN A 388 -29.44 -3.58 6.34
N THR A 389 -28.68 -3.09 5.36
CA THR A 389 -28.67 -3.67 4.01
C THR A 389 -27.70 -4.85 3.90
N LYS A 390 -26.53 -4.71 4.54
CA LYS A 390 -25.41 -5.67 4.48
C LYS A 390 -24.69 -5.78 5.84
N PRO A 391 -25.36 -6.34 6.86
CA PRO A 391 -24.72 -6.54 8.18
C PRO A 391 -23.45 -7.38 8.10
N GLU A 392 -23.34 -8.28 7.11
CA GLU A 392 -22.14 -9.08 6.85
C GLU A 392 -20.90 -8.26 6.44
N TYR A 393 -21.06 -6.98 6.10
CA TYR A 393 -19.93 -6.07 5.84
C TYR A 393 -19.41 -5.40 7.11
N CYS A 394 -20.10 -5.55 8.24
CA CYS A 394 -19.65 -5.07 9.54
C CYS A 394 -19.07 -6.25 10.33
N THR A 395 -18.00 -6.03 11.10
CA THR A 395 -17.45 -7.11 11.96
C THR A 395 -18.47 -7.60 12.98
N SER A 396 -19.33 -6.71 13.47
CA SER A 396 -20.43 -7.05 14.35
C SER A 396 -21.58 -6.08 14.16
N LYS A 397 -22.76 -6.41 14.69
CA LYS A 397 -23.95 -5.53 14.79
C LYS A 397 -23.84 -4.41 15.84
N PHE A 398 -22.77 -4.40 16.64
CA PHE A 398 -22.63 -3.47 17.77
C PHE A 398 -21.84 -2.22 17.41
N TYR A 399 -22.25 -1.09 17.98
CA TYR A 399 -21.57 0.21 17.88
C TYR A 399 -21.72 1.00 19.18
N LYS A 400 -20.98 2.11 19.31
CA LYS A 400 -21.20 3.06 20.40
C LYS A 400 -20.90 4.49 19.99
N ILE A 401 -21.71 5.42 20.47
CA ILE A 401 -21.47 6.85 20.35
C ILE A 401 -20.79 7.38 21.61
N ILE A 402 -19.69 8.11 21.43
CA ILE A 402 -18.81 8.57 22.51
C ILE A 402 -18.60 10.07 22.34
N PRO A 403 -19.08 10.92 23.26
CA PRO A 403 -18.78 12.34 23.24
C PRO A 403 -17.28 12.59 23.28
N HIS A 404 -16.75 13.44 22.39
CA HIS A 404 -15.34 13.80 22.42
C HIS A 404 -15.06 14.89 23.47
N ALA A 405 -13.84 14.92 24.01
CA ALA A 405 -13.48 15.79 25.13
C ALA A 405 -13.45 17.30 24.79
N ASP A 406 -13.35 17.66 23.50
CA ASP A 406 -13.39 19.05 23.04
C ASP A 406 -14.83 19.59 22.89
N GLY A 407 -15.85 18.72 22.94
CA GLY A 407 -17.26 19.10 22.86
C GLY A 407 -17.81 19.34 21.46
N ASP A 408 -16.96 19.47 20.43
CA ASP A 408 -17.36 19.79 19.05
C ASP A 408 -17.43 18.55 18.14
N ARG A 409 -16.93 17.42 18.64
CA ARG A 409 -16.86 16.16 17.90
C ARG A 409 -17.49 15.02 18.67
N THR A 410 -17.88 14.00 17.91
CA THR A 410 -18.43 12.76 18.45
C THR A 410 -17.68 11.57 17.85
N GLY A 411 -17.29 10.64 18.71
CA GLY A 411 -16.66 9.38 18.35
C GLY A 411 -17.71 8.31 18.06
N ILE A 412 -17.51 7.58 16.96
CA ILE A 412 -18.29 6.42 16.56
C ILE A 412 -17.38 5.21 16.69
N ALA A 413 -17.72 4.34 17.65
CA ALA A 413 -16.99 3.12 17.92
C ALA A 413 -17.61 1.93 17.20
N THR A 414 -16.79 1.18 16.47
CA THR A 414 -17.19 -0.05 15.78
C THR A 414 -16.24 -1.19 16.14
N VAL A 415 -16.75 -2.42 16.19
CA VAL A 415 -15.94 -3.59 16.57
C VAL A 415 -14.90 -3.92 15.50
N CYS A 416 -13.67 -4.18 15.91
CA CYS A 416 -12.55 -4.56 15.06
C CYS A 416 -12.47 -6.08 14.86
N SER A 417 -12.06 -6.52 13.67
CA SER A 417 -11.97 -7.95 13.31
C SER A 417 -10.93 -8.73 14.13
N PHE A 418 -9.96 -8.06 14.75
CA PHE A 418 -9.06 -8.68 15.72
C PHE A 418 -9.78 -9.24 16.96
N THR A 419 -11.03 -8.82 17.22
CA THR A 419 -11.86 -9.43 18.27
C THR A 419 -12.10 -10.92 17.98
N ILE A 420 -12.32 -11.28 16.71
CA ILE A 420 -12.47 -12.69 16.28
C ILE A 420 -11.18 -13.47 16.57
N ASP A 421 -10.02 -12.85 16.32
CA ASP A 421 -8.73 -13.46 16.63
C ASP A 421 -8.57 -13.71 18.14
N GLY A 422 -8.99 -12.75 18.98
CA GLY A 422 -9.03 -12.90 20.43
C GLY A 422 -9.93 -14.05 20.90
N ILE A 423 -11.16 -14.13 20.37
CA ILE A 423 -12.10 -15.21 20.68
C ILE A 423 -11.52 -16.57 20.33
N LEU A 424 -10.92 -16.72 19.14
CA LEU A 424 -10.28 -17.97 18.72
C LEU A 424 -9.13 -18.36 19.65
N VAL A 425 -8.26 -17.41 20.02
CA VAL A 425 -7.13 -17.65 20.94
C VAL A 425 -7.62 -18.09 22.32
N LYS A 426 -8.71 -17.50 22.83
CA LYS A 426 -9.30 -17.90 24.12
C LYS A 426 -9.95 -19.28 24.10
N ASN A 427 -10.21 -19.82 22.91
CA ASN A 427 -10.75 -21.16 22.70
C ASN A 427 -9.70 -22.11 22.09
N ASP A 428 -8.43 -21.95 22.48
CA ASP A 428 -7.30 -22.82 22.14
C ASP A 428 -6.97 -22.93 20.63
N ILE A 429 -7.41 -21.96 19.82
CA ILE A 429 -7.10 -21.91 18.39
C ILE A 429 -6.02 -20.87 18.14
N LEU A 430 -4.83 -21.35 17.76
CA LEU A 430 -3.79 -20.49 17.23
C LEU A 430 -4.28 -19.87 15.92
N VAL A 431 -4.37 -18.55 15.91
CA VAL A 431 -4.70 -17.74 14.75
C VAL A 431 -3.53 -16.82 14.42
N THR A 432 -3.29 -16.58 13.15
CA THR A 432 -2.27 -15.63 12.68
C THR A 432 -2.94 -14.64 11.76
N PRO A 433 -3.13 -13.38 12.18
CA PRO A 433 -3.54 -12.31 11.28
C PRO A 433 -2.48 -12.13 10.19
N LYS A 434 -2.87 -12.26 8.92
CA LYS A 434 -1.95 -12.19 7.78
C LYS A 434 -2.07 -10.86 7.06
N TYR A 435 -3.25 -10.58 6.53
CA TYR A 435 -3.45 -9.44 5.65
C TYR A 435 -4.69 -8.63 6.00
N SER A 436 -4.59 -7.34 5.75
CA SER A 436 -5.70 -6.42 5.58
C SER A 436 -5.82 -6.09 4.09
N GLY A 437 -7.02 -5.92 3.56
CA GLY A 437 -7.20 -5.75 2.12
C GLY A 437 -8.52 -5.13 1.69
N ILE A 438 -8.59 -4.85 0.39
CA ILE A 438 -9.81 -4.47 -0.32
C ILE A 438 -10.39 -5.71 -1.00
N LEU A 439 -11.62 -6.04 -0.66
CA LEU A 439 -12.41 -7.11 -1.25
C LEU A 439 -13.41 -6.49 -2.23
N GLU A 440 -13.17 -6.72 -3.51
CA GLU A 440 -14.09 -6.33 -4.58
C GLU A 440 -15.22 -7.35 -4.67
N ILE A 441 -16.45 -6.87 -4.53
CA ILE A 441 -17.69 -7.62 -4.69
C ILE A 441 -18.13 -7.49 -6.15
N GLU A 442 -18.24 -8.63 -6.84
CA GLU A 442 -18.66 -8.70 -8.24
C GLU A 442 -19.63 -9.87 -8.46
N GLU A 443 -20.34 -9.88 -9.61
CA GLU A 443 -21.26 -10.96 -10.00
C GLU A 443 -20.64 -12.36 -9.95
N LYS A 444 -19.34 -12.48 -10.25
CA LYS A 444 -18.61 -13.76 -10.26
C LYS A 444 -18.19 -14.24 -8.87
N GLY A 445 -18.41 -13.41 -7.85
CA GLY A 445 -17.98 -13.64 -6.49
C GLY A 445 -16.84 -12.71 -6.05
N PRO A 446 -16.66 -12.57 -4.73
CA PRO A 446 -15.72 -11.62 -4.17
C PRO A 446 -14.26 -12.04 -4.36
N ARG A 447 -13.38 -11.05 -4.56
CA ARG A 447 -11.92 -11.23 -4.72
C ARG A 447 -11.14 -10.09 -4.09
N PHE A 448 -9.98 -10.39 -3.52
CA PHE A 448 -9.10 -9.33 -3.04
C PHE A 448 -8.43 -8.63 -4.23
N THR A 449 -8.45 -7.30 -4.22
CA THR A 449 -7.73 -6.46 -5.20
C THR A 449 -6.53 -5.76 -4.60
N GLU A 450 -6.44 -5.69 -3.26
CA GLU A 450 -5.30 -5.16 -2.53
C GLU A 450 -5.08 -5.95 -1.24
N LEU A 451 -3.81 -6.18 -0.87
CA LEU A 451 -3.42 -6.79 0.40
C LEU A 451 -2.16 -6.11 0.98
N THR A 452 -2.24 -5.75 2.25
CA THR A 452 -1.11 -5.31 3.06
C THR A 452 -0.98 -6.21 4.28
N SER A 453 0.23 -6.72 4.52
CA SER A 453 0.52 -7.55 5.68
C SER A 453 0.52 -6.76 6.98
N TYR A 454 -0.03 -7.34 8.04
CA TYR A 454 0.03 -6.76 9.38
C TYR A 454 1.45 -6.75 9.97
N SER A 455 2.30 -7.72 9.64
CA SER A 455 3.67 -7.78 10.16
C SER A 455 4.59 -6.71 9.57
N GLY A 456 4.24 -6.20 8.39
CA GLY A 456 5.04 -5.24 7.65
C GLY A 456 4.67 -3.79 7.90
N SER A 457 3.63 -3.48 8.68
CA SER A 457 3.07 -2.12 8.79
C SER A 457 3.04 -1.61 10.23
N SER A 458 3.28 -0.31 10.42
CA SER A 458 2.97 0.41 11.68
C SER A 458 1.58 1.02 11.69
N LEU A 459 0.99 1.27 10.52
CA LEU A 459 -0.37 1.77 10.34
C LEU A 459 -1.35 0.64 10.05
N ASP A 460 -2.62 0.83 10.42
CA ASP A 460 -3.69 -0.04 9.94
C ASP A 460 -3.92 0.19 8.44
N PRO A 461 -3.80 -0.85 7.60
CA PRO A 461 -4.01 -0.68 6.16
C PRO A 461 -5.44 -0.25 5.80
N HIS A 462 -6.45 -0.53 6.63
CA HIS A 462 -7.82 -0.05 6.39
C HIS A 462 -7.91 1.47 6.47
N GLU A 463 -7.19 2.13 7.39
CA GLU A 463 -7.11 3.60 7.43
C GLU A 463 -6.50 4.16 6.14
N VAL A 464 -5.43 3.53 5.66
CA VAL A 464 -4.77 3.89 4.41
C VAL A 464 -5.75 3.79 3.25
N TYR A 465 -6.46 2.67 3.11
CA TYR A 465 -7.37 2.45 2.00
C TYR A 465 -8.56 3.42 2.00
N ILE A 466 -9.10 3.75 3.17
CA ILE A 466 -10.18 4.76 3.29
C ILE A 466 -9.66 6.14 2.87
N SER A 467 -8.52 6.56 3.41
CA SER A 467 -7.92 7.88 3.08
C SER A 467 -7.61 8.04 1.58
N LYS A 468 -7.45 6.92 0.88
CA LYS A 468 -7.17 6.84 -0.55
C LYS A 468 -8.42 6.75 -1.43
N GLY A 469 -9.62 6.68 -0.86
CA GLY A 469 -10.86 6.50 -1.60
C GLY A 469 -10.89 5.17 -2.36
N MET A 470 -10.31 4.11 -1.78
CA MET A 470 -10.20 2.80 -2.43
C MET A 470 -11.41 1.91 -2.20
N THR A 471 -12.35 2.36 -1.37
CA THR A 471 -13.61 1.67 -1.10
C THR A 471 -14.73 2.18 -2.01
N SER A 472 -15.81 1.40 -2.09
CA SER A 472 -17.11 1.78 -2.63
C SER A 472 -18.15 0.89 -1.96
N VAL A 473 -18.25 1.04 -0.63
CA VAL A 473 -19.14 0.29 0.24
C VAL A 473 -20.59 0.56 -0.14
N LEU A 474 -20.97 1.81 -0.43
CA LEU A 474 -22.34 2.15 -0.79
C LEU A 474 -22.79 1.51 -2.11
N ASP A 475 -21.93 1.52 -3.14
CA ASP A 475 -22.17 0.81 -4.40
C ASP A 475 -22.34 -0.70 -4.16
N SER A 476 -21.54 -1.27 -3.25
CA SER A 476 -21.58 -2.71 -2.94
C SER A 476 -22.90 -3.14 -2.31
N LEU A 477 -23.66 -2.22 -1.70
CA LEU A 477 -25.02 -2.50 -1.21
C LEU A 477 -25.98 -2.83 -2.36
N GLU A 478 -25.73 -2.31 -3.56
CA GLU A 478 -26.56 -2.50 -4.76
C GLU A 478 -26.08 -3.66 -5.64
N GLY A 479 -24.92 -4.24 -5.35
CA GLY A 479 -24.47 -5.52 -5.89
C GLY A 479 -22.99 -5.60 -6.22
N THR A 480 -22.37 -4.48 -6.63
CA THR A 480 -20.94 -4.44 -6.96
C THR A 480 -20.25 -3.27 -6.30
N GLY A 481 -19.08 -3.49 -5.71
CA GLY A 481 -18.32 -2.43 -5.07
C GLY A 481 -17.14 -2.97 -4.29
N ARG A 482 -16.51 -2.16 -3.47
CA ARG A 482 -15.26 -2.50 -2.78
C ARG A 482 -15.40 -2.28 -1.29
N ILE A 483 -15.23 -3.34 -0.52
CA ILE A 483 -15.28 -3.29 0.94
C ILE A 483 -13.92 -3.62 1.55
N LEU A 484 -13.71 -3.20 2.78
CA LEU A 484 -12.58 -3.61 3.60
C LEU A 484 -12.82 -5.03 4.12
N ALA A 485 -11.80 -5.87 4.01
CA ALA A 485 -11.80 -7.20 4.58
C ALA A 485 -10.40 -7.56 5.08
N SER A 486 -10.30 -8.67 5.78
CA SER A 486 -9.05 -9.12 6.35
C SER A 486 -8.97 -10.64 6.36
N LEU A 487 -7.74 -11.16 6.23
CA LEU A 487 -7.42 -12.59 6.16
C LEU A 487 -6.57 -12.98 7.36
N ARG A 488 -6.99 -14.03 8.06
CA ARG A 488 -6.17 -14.76 9.03
C ARG A 488 -6.04 -16.22 8.64
N GLU A 489 -5.02 -16.84 9.20
CA GLU A 489 -4.74 -18.25 9.05
C GLU A 489 -4.80 -18.99 10.38
N ILE A 490 -5.31 -20.21 10.35
CA ILE A 490 -5.21 -21.16 11.45
C ILE A 490 -4.52 -22.45 10.95
N PRO A 491 -3.89 -23.24 11.82
CA PRO A 491 -3.43 -24.58 11.46
C PRO A 491 -4.61 -25.44 10.97
N TYR A 492 -4.40 -26.22 9.91
CA TYR A 492 -5.51 -27.02 9.34
C TYR A 492 -6.16 -28.00 10.34
N MET A 493 -5.40 -28.45 11.34
CA MET A 493 -5.89 -29.34 12.41
C MET A 493 -6.94 -28.67 13.29
N ALA A 494 -6.90 -27.34 13.43
CA ALA A 494 -7.85 -26.59 14.24
C ALA A 494 -9.16 -26.27 13.49
N ARG A 495 -9.27 -26.61 12.19
CA ARG A 495 -10.40 -26.18 11.34
C ARG A 495 -11.76 -26.59 11.88
N SER A 496 -11.90 -27.85 12.32
CA SER A 496 -13.19 -28.34 12.81
C SER A 496 -13.63 -27.58 14.05
N SER A 497 -12.76 -27.45 15.06
CA SER A 497 -13.02 -26.67 16.26
C SER A 497 -13.27 -25.20 15.95
N ALA A 498 -12.54 -24.61 14.99
CA ALA A 498 -12.74 -23.24 14.57
C ALA A 498 -14.12 -23.01 13.98
N ILE A 499 -14.63 -23.93 13.16
CA ILE A 499 -15.99 -23.84 12.61
C ILE A 499 -17.02 -23.87 13.75
N ASP A 500 -16.91 -24.82 14.68
CA ASP A 500 -17.86 -24.93 15.79
C ASP A 500 -17.91 -23.65 16.65
N ILE A 501 -16.76 -23.00 16.86
CA ILE A 501 -16.67 -21.73 17.61
C ILE A 501 -17.21 -20.57 16.77
N LEU A 502 -16.82 -20.48 15.50
CA LEU A 502 -17.21 -19.37 14.63
C LEU A 502 -18.71 -19.39 14.31
N ASP A 503 -19.31 -20.57 14.16
CA ASP A 503 -20.75 -20.71 13.98
C ASP A 503 -21.50 -20.09 15.18
N LYS A 504 -21.07 -20.41 16.42
CA LYS A 504 -21.63 -19.78 17.63
C LYS A 504 -21.36 -18.27 17.69
N VAL A 505 -20.16 -17.82 17.33
CA VAL A 505 -19.81 -16.39 17.28
C VAL A 505 -20.72 -15.64 16.30
N GLN A 506 -21.07 -16.25 15.17
CA GLN A 506 -22.01 -15.66 14.22
C GLN A 506 -23.43 -15.52 14.80
N GLU A 507 -23.88 -16.47 15.62
CA GLU A 507 -25.16 -16.38 16.33
C GLU A 507 -25.21 -15.20 17.33
N THR A 508 -24.05 -14.75 17.83
CA THR A 508 -23.95 -13.56 18.71
C THR A 508 -23.94 -12.22 17.97
N GLY A 509 -24.00 -12.24 16.63
CA GLY A 509 -24.06 -11.03 15.80
C GLY A 509 -22.71 -10.54 15.26
N PHE A 510 -21.68 -11.39 15.26
CA PHE A 510 -20.43 -11.15 14.55
C PHE A 510 -20.48 -11.74 13.12
N SER A 511 -19.71 -11.15 12.21
CA SER A 511 -19.71 -11.56 10.81
C SER A 511 -18.42 -12.27 10.42
N ILE A 512 -18.57 -13.41 9.73
CA ILE A 512 -17.48 -14.14 9.06
C ILE A 512 -17.85 -14.23 7.59
N LEU A 513 -16.96 -13.77 6.70
CA LEU A 513 -17.21 -13.76 5.26
C LEU A 513 -17.07 -15.17 4.66
N LYS A 514 -15.98 -15.86 5.01
CA LYS A 514 -15.72 -17.23 4.54
C LYS A 514 -14.67 -17.95 5.40
N ILE A 515 -14.88 -19.24 5.60
CA ILE A 515 -13.88 -20.18 6.12
C ILE A 515 -13.46 -21.10 4.97
N GLY A 516 -12.18 -21.10 4.63
CA GLY A 516 -11.64 -21.90 3.54
C GLY A 516 -11.49 -23.39 3.86
N ASN A 517 -11.14 -24.18 2.85
CA ASN A 517 -10.55 -25.50 3.03
C ASN A 517 -9.03 -25.39 3.24
N PRO A 518 -8.38 -26.45 3.75
CA PRO A 518 -6.92 -26.46 3.91
C PRO A 518 -6.20 -26.14 2.60
N SER A 519 -5.31 -25.15 2.64
CA SER A 519 -4.51 -24.68 1.49
C SER A 519 -5.35 -24.20 0.29
N GLU A 520 -6.62 -23.85 0.51
CA GLU A 520 -7.47 -23.20 -0.48
C GLU A 520 -7.08 -21.72 -0.59
N LEU A 521 -7.06 -21.18 -1.82
CA LEU A 521 -7.02 -19.74 -2.02
C LEU A 521 -8.32 -19.14 -1.50
N LEU A 522 -8.24 -18.20 -0.55
CA LEU A 522 -9.42 -17.55 -0.01
C LEU A 522 -9.64 -16.21 -0.73
N TYR A 523 -10.70 -16.16 -1.54
CA TYR A 523 -11.01 -14.99 -2.37
C TYR A 523 -9.84 -14.50 -3.23
N ASN A 524 -9.09 -15.42 -3.84
CA ASN A 524 -7.83 -15.19 -4.60
C ASN A 524 -6.56 -14.90 -3.76
N ALA A 525 -6.67 -14.76 -2.44
CA ALA A 525 -5.52 -14.61 -1.55
C ALA A 525 -4.92 -15.97 -1.18
N LYS A 526 -3.59 -16.04 -1.10
CA LYS A 526 -2.90 -17.28 -0.71
C LYS A 526 -3.09 -17.55 0.77
N VAL A 527 -3.33 -18.82 1.05
CA VAL A 527 -3.25 -19.40 2.39
C VAL A 527 -2.05 -20.33 2.39
N GLU A 528 -1.22 -20.27 3.43
CA GLU A 528 -0.05 -21.13 3.55
C GLU A 528 -0.40 -22.62 3.52
N ARG A 529 0.55 -23.44 3.06
CA ARG A 529 0.34 -24.89 3.07
C ARG A 529 0.09 -25.36 4.50
N TYR A 530 -0.81 -26.33 4.65
CA TYR A 530 -1.24 -26.84 5.96
C TYR A 530 -1.93 -25.80 6.86
N HIS A 531 -2.39 -24.69 6.28
CA HIS A 531 -3.21 -23.70 6.97
C HIS A 531 -4.59 -23.60 6.32
N VAL A 532 -5.52 -22.98 7.04
CA VAL A 532 -6.86 -22.64 6.58
C VAL A 532 -7.03 -21.13 6.72
N GLY A 533 -7.49 -20.49 5.65
CA GLY A 533 -7.79 -19.07 5.66
C GLY A 533 -9.19 -18.81 6.20
N ILE A 534 -9.34 -17.71 6.95
CA ILE A 534 -10.62 -17.18 7.41
C ILE A 534 -10.67 -15.70 7.01
N ALA A 535 -11.71 -15.32 6.29
CA ALA A 535 -11.96 -13.94 5.90
C ALA A 535 -13.02 -13.34 6.82
N ALA A 536 -12.72 -12.17 7.38
CA ALA A 536 -13.69 -11.39 8.15
C ALA A 536 -13.78 -9.96 7.59
N PRO A 537 -14.95 -9.31 7.67
CA PRO A 537 -15.11 -7.96 7.15
C PRO A 537 -14.36 -6.96 8.02
N GLY A 538 -13.99 -5.82 7.45
CA GLY A 538 -13.38 -4.71 8.17
C GLY A 538 -14.39 -4.00 9.06
N GLY A 539 -14.03 -3.75 10.31
CA GLY A 539 -14.87 -3.00 11.26
C GLY A 539 -15.09 -1.54 10.86
N LEU A 540 -14.27 -1.02 9.94
CA LEU A 540 -14.35 0.34 9.43
C LEU A 540 -15.20 0.48 8.16
N ASN A 541 -15.83 -0.58 7.64
CA ASN A 541 -16.69 -0.45 6.44
C ASN A 541 -17.80 0.60 6.58
N PRO A 542 -18.52 0.72 7.72
CA PRO A 542 -19.49 1.80 7.89
C PRO A 542 -18.86 3.19 7.91
N ILE A 543 -17.63 3.30 8.43
CA ILE A 543 -16.86 4.55 8.43
C ILE A 543 -16.37 4.90 7.03
N ALA A 544 -15.99 3.90 6.24
CA ALA A 544 -15.59 4.08 4.85
C ALA A 544 -16.75 4.66 4.00
N ALA A 545 -17.98 4.20 4.25
CA ALA A 545 -19.18 4.74 3.59
C ALA A 545 -19.40 6.24 3.87
N LEU A 546 -19.03 6.75 5.05
CA LEU A 546 -19.09 8.18 5.35
C LEU A 546 -18.17 8.98 4.42
N ASN A 547 -16.94 8.49 4.24
CA ASN A 547 -15.95 9.13 3.39
C ASN A 547 -16.32 9.07 1.89
N GLU A 548 -17.16 8.12 1.48
CA GLU A 548 -17.69 8.03 0.11
C GLU A 548 -18.76 9.09 -0.19
N GLU A 549 -19.44 9.60 0.83
CA GLU A 549 -20.43 10.69 0.76
C GLU A 549 -19.83 12.04 1.20
N ASP A 550 -18.50 12.17 1.15
CA ASP A 550 -17.75 13.38 1.49
C ASP A 550 -17.96 13.89 2.93
N ILE A 551 -18.43 13.06 3.87
CA ILE A 551 -18.50 13.41 5.30
C ILE A 551 -17.09 13.37 5.91
N PRO A 552 -16.57 14.49 6.44
CA PRO A 552 -15.24 14.52 7.04
C PRO A 552 -15.16 13.64 8.28
N VAL A 553 -14.33 12.59 8.23
CA VAL A 553 -14.15 11.67 9.34
C VAL A 553 -12.67 11.49 9.68
N ASN A 554 -12.33 11.65 10.97
CA ASN A 554 -11.02 11.27 11.48
C ASN A 554 -11.03 9.78 11.82
N VAL A 555 -10.61 8.96 10.86
CA VAL A 555 -10.60 7.50 11.02
C VAL A 555 -9.50 7.08 11.98
N LYS A 556 -9.84 6.20 12.93
CA LYS A 556 -8.88 5.57 13.85
C LYS A 556 -9.21 4.10 14.07
N ALA A 557 -8.29 3.24 13.69
CA ALA A 557 -8.38 1.79 13.80
C ALA A 557 -7.63 1.27 15.03
N VAL A 558 -8.10 0.13 15.57
CA VAL A 558 -7.39 -0.64 16.60
C VAL A 558 -6.98 0.25 17.79
N GLU A 559 -7.94 1.03 18.29
CA GLU A 559 -7.70 2.08 19.27
C GLU A 559 -7.69 1.55 20.70
N THR A 560 -8.80 0.92 21.11
CA THR A 560 -9.04 0.56 22.52
C THR A 560 -9.87 -0.71 22.67
N MET A 561 -9.97 -1.17 23.91
CA MET A 561 -10.95 -2.16 24.35
C MET A 561 -12.24 -1.46 24.81
N MET A 562 -13.36 -2.15 24.67
CA MET A 562 -14.66 -1.72 25.21
C MET A 562 -15.47 -2.93 25.63
N ASN A 563 -16.22 -2.82 26.72
CA ASN A 563 -17.15 -3.86 27.09
C ASN A 563 -18.33 -3.90 26.12
N LEU A 564 -18.64 -5.07 25.56
CA LEU A 564 -19.72 -5.20 24.59
C LEU A 564 -21.09 -4.80 25.18
N SER A 565 -21.29 -5.00 26.49
CA SER A 565 -22.54 -4.61 27.16
C SER A 565 -22.74 -3.10 27.28
N ASP A 566 -21.68 -2.32 27.06
CA ASP A 566 -21.73 -0.87 27.01
C ASP A 566 -22.02 -0.35 25.59
N MET A 567 -22.11 -1.24 24.59
CA MET A 567 -22.38 -0.94 23.19
C MET A 567 -23.86 -1.16 22.87
N GLU A 568 -24.33 -0.48 21.83
CA GLU A 568 -25.69 -0.57 21.33
C GLU A 568 -25.72 -1.45 20.08
N GLU A 569 -26.85 -2.12 19.85
CA GLU A 569 -27.12 -2.81 18.58
C GLU A 569 -27.74 -1.80 17.61
N PHE A 570 -27.28 -1.80 16.36
CA PHE A 570 -27.89 -1.01 15.29
C PHE A 570 -29.30 -1.50 14.93
#